data_AF-A0A967Z5T5-F1
#
_entry.id   AF-A0A967Z5T5-F1
#
_cell.length_a   1.000
_cell.length_b   1.000
_cell.length_c   1.000
_cell.angle_alpha   90.00
_cell.angle_beta   90.00
_cell.angle_gamma   90.00
#
_symmetry.space_group_name_H-M   'P 1'
#
loop_
_entity.id
_entity.type
_entity.pdbx_description
1 polymer ?
#
loop_
_entity_poly.entity_id
_entity_poly.type
_entity_poly.pdbx_seq_one_letter_code
_entity_poly.pdbx_strand_id
1 'polypeptide(L)'
;VRFNGEVVSDIRKRVEGTRIRHRVEENSIKMYDKQQYVLSIETTINNPRRFQVYRKTCRKGGQQTKTWIPMRKGVADIYRRVELSRAANARYLDALSVIGDHEPSHRHFDTVCRPVHKNNRRYRPLRPIAPDEARLFESVLHGEFLLRGFRNADLRALLFDETHCQKERSRQIGKISRLIRLLRSHGLVQKVSKTRRYRITYKGQLLMSTSLAFRNSNISLLQNAA
;
A
#
# COMPACT_ATOMS: atom_id res chain seq x y z
N VAL A 1 -3.43 2.00 -20.45
CA VAL A 1 -4.42 1.43 -19.51
C VAL A 1 -4.80 2.50 -18.50
N ARG A 2 -5.94 3.18 -18.71
CA ARG A 2 -6.56 4.06 -17.72
C ARG A 2 -6.93 3.18 -16.52
N PHE A 3 -6.56 3.60 -15.32
CA PHE A 3 -6.98 2.92 -14.09
C PHE A 3 -8.35 3.48 -13.72
N ASN A 4 -9.41 2.80 -14.17
CA ASN A 4 -10.80 3.00 -13.75
C ASN A 4 -11.19 2.00 -12.64
N GLY A 5 -10.20 1.44 -11.94
CA GLY A 5 -10.47 0.45 -10.90
C GLY A 5 -11.00 1.16 -9.68
N GLU A 6 -12.26 0.90 -9.33
CA GLU A 6 -12.82 1.33 -8.05
C GLU A 6 -11.99 0.73 -6.92
N VAL A 7 -11.67 1.57 -5.95
CA VAL A 7 -10.95 1.18 -4.75
C VAL A 7 -11.83 1.46 -3.56
N VAL A 8 -12.18 0.38 -2.86
CA VAL A 8 -13.28 0.37 -1.89
C VAL A 8 -12.83 -0.41 -0.66
N SER A 9 -12.97 0.21 0.50
CA SER A 9 -12.85 -0.45 1.79
C SER A 9 -14.25 -0.50 2.42
N ASP A 10 -14.71 -1.70 2.77
CA ASP A 10 -16.04 -1.95 3.34
C ASP A 10 -15.90 -2.64 4.70
N ILE A 11 -16.60 -2.13 5.72
CA ILE A 11 -16.70 -2.73 7.04
C ILE A 11 -18.12 -3.23 7.22
N ARG A 12 -18.28 -4.51 7.56
CA ARG A 12 -19.57 -5.09 7.91
C ARG A 12 -19.50 -5.70 9.30
N LYS A 13 -20.38 -5.25 10.18
CA LYS A 13 -20.60 -5.82 11.51
C LYS A 13 -21.87 -6.65 11.49
N ARG A 14 -21.80 -7.87 11.99
CA ARG A 14 -22.93 -8.78 12.22
C ARG A 14 -22.80 -9.40 13.59
N VAL A 15 -23.85 -10.08 14.05
CA VAL A 15 -23.83 -10.79 15.33
C VAL A 15 -22.72 -11.84 15.35
N GLU A 16 -22.52 -12.54 14.22
CA GLU A 16 -21.52 -13.59 14.10
C GLU A 16 -20.08 -13.07 13.98
N GLY A 17 -19.89 -11.77 13.75
CA GLY A 17 -18.57 -11.19 13.63
C GLY A 17 -18.45 -9.91 12.80
N THR A 18 -17.23 -9.35 12.79
CA THR A 18 -16.88 -8.17 11.99
C THR A 18 -15.96 -8.56 10.83
N ARG A 19 -16.23 -7.99 9.65
CA ARG A 19 -15.38 -8.12 8.45
C ARG A 19 -14.96 -6.75 7.94
N ILE A 20 -13.66 -6.60 7.68
CA ILE A 20 -13.10 -5.52 6.88
C ILE A 20 -12.64 -6.10 5.55
N ARG A 21 -13.06 -5.49 4.43
CA ARG A 21 -12.68 -5.92 3.09
C ARG A 21 -12.16 -4.75 2.28
N HIS A 22 -10.95 -4.91 1.73
CA HIS A 22 -10.37 -3.97 0.77
C HIS A 22 -10.42 -4.58 -0.63
N ARG A 23 -10.95 -3.83 -1.59
CA ARG A 23 -11.06 -4.24 -2.99
C ARG A 23 -10.22 -3.32 -3.87
N VAL A 24 -9.44 -3.92 -4.77
CA VAL A 24 -8.80 -3.23 -5.89
C VAL A 24 -9.23 -3.92 -7.16
N GLU A 25 -10.00 -3.23 -7.99
CA GLU A 25 -10.54 -3.81 -9.23
C GLU A 25 -11.31 -5.11 -8.88
N GLU A 26 -10.98 -6.23 -9.53
CA GLU A 26 -11.68 -7.50 -9.30
C GLU A 26 -11.10 -8.31 -8.12
N ASN A 27 -10.00 -7.87 -7.51
CA ASN A 27 -9.30 -8.62 -6.47
C ASN A 27 -9.53 -7.98 -5.10
N SER A 28 -9.46 -8.78 -4.03
CA SER A 28 -9.70 -8.27 -2.68
C SER A 28 -8.87 -8.98 -1.63
N ILE A 29 -8.61 -8.28 -0.53
CA ILE A 29 -8.14 -8.86 0.72
C ILE A 29 -9.17 -8.54 1.79
N LYS A 30 -9.46 -9.51 2.67
CA LYS A 30 -10.37 -9.29 3.78
C LYS A 30 -9.85 -9.93 5.05
N MET A 31 -10.12 -9.25 6.14
CA MET A 31 -9.97 -9.74 7.50
C MET A 31 -11.36 -9.89 8.08
N TYR A 32 -11.60 -10.99 8.77
CA TYR A 32 -12.83 -11.18 9.52
C TYR A 32 -12.56 -12.01 10.75
N ASP A 33 -13.32 -11.75 11.80
CA ASP A 33 -13.45 -12.69 12.89
C ASP A 33 -14.57 -13.70 12.57
N LYS A 34 -14.36 -14.96 12.95
CA LYS A 34 -15.39 -15.99 12.94
C LYS A 34 -15.83 -16.17 14.38
N GLN A 35 -17.09 -15.83 14.67
CA GLN A 35 -17.69 -15.90 16.01
C GLN A 35 -16.92 -15.06 17.05
N GLN A 36 -16.22 -13.99 16.63
CA GLN A 36 -15.38 -13.16 17.50
C GLN A 36 -14.20 -13.87 18.20
N TYR A 37 -13.94 -15.15 17.91
CA TYR A 37 -12.84 -15.91 18.52
C TYR A 37 -11.65 -16.09 17.59
N VAL A 38 -11.89 -16.32 16.29
CA VAL A 38 -10.82 -16.66 15.35
C VAL A 38 -10.69 -15.58 14.28
N LEU A 39 -9.59 -14.85 14.31
CA LEU A 39 -9.25 -13.89 13.26
C LEU A 39 -8.70 -14.63 12.03
N SER A 40 -9.30 -14.37 10.88
CA SER A 40 -8.89 -14.94 9.59
C SER A 40 -8.62 -13.84 8.57
N ILE A 41 -7.55 -14.00 7.81
CA ILE A 41 -7.18 -13.10 6.71
C ILE A 41 -7.08 -13.91 5.43
N GLU A 42 -7.79 -13.46 4.41
CA GLU A 42 -7.77 -14.13 3.12
C GLU A 42 -7.70 -13.15 1.95
N THR A 43 -6.96 -13.57 0.93
CA THR A 43 -6.81 -12.85 -0.33
C THR A 43 -7.56 -13.59 -1.43
N THR A 44 -8.53 -12.91 -2.03
CA THR A 44 -9.30 -13.39 -3.18
C THR A 44 -8.77 -12.79 -4.48
N ILE A 45 -8.27 -13.64 -5.37
CA ILE A 45 -7.80 -13.24 -6.71
C ILE A 45 -8.79 -13.72 -7.77
N ASN A 46 -9.77 -12.88 -8.13
CA ASN A 46 -10.73 -13.21 -9.18
C ASN A 46 -10.16 -13.02 -10.58
N ASN A 47 -9.33 -11.98 -10.76
CA ASN A 47 -8.68 -11.68 -12.04
C ASN A 47 -7.15 -11.83 -11.92
N PRO A 48 -6.61 -13.04 -12.16
CA PRO A 48 -5.19 -13.30 -12.05
C PRO A 48 -4.35 -12.56 -13.09
N ARG A 49 -4.93 -12.18 -14.23
CA ARG A 49 -4.22 -11.45 -15.31
C ARG A 49 -3.69 -10.09 -14.88
N ARG A 50 -4.17 -9.55 -13.75
CA ARG A 50 -3.64 -8.34 -13.09
C ARG A 50 -2.24 -8.54 -12.49
N PHE A 51 -1.85 -9.79 -12.28
CA PHE A 51 -0.54 -10.20 -11.75
C PHE A 51 0.31 -10.84 -12.85
N GLN A 52 1.63 -10.81 -12.64
CA GLN A 52 2.59 -11.38 -13.57
C GLN A 52 3.18 -12.68 -13.02
N VAL A 53 3.40 -13.62 -13.94
CA VAL A 53 4.11 -14.87 -13.73
C VAL A 53 5.31 -14.91 -14.67
N TYR A 54 6.46 -15.33 -14.15
CA TYR A 54 7.66 -15.50 -14.95
C TYR A 54 7.69 -16.92 -15.51
N ARG A 55 7.58 -17.07 -16.83
CA ARG A 55 7.59 -18.39 -17.47
C ARG A 55 8.04 -18.33 -18.92
N LYS A 56 8.31 -19.50 -19.49
CA LYS A 56 8.61 -19.66 -20.92
C LYS A 56 7.38 -19.31 -21.76
N THR A 57 7.59 -18.56 -22.82
CA THR A 57 6.58 -18.24 -23.84
C THR A 57 7.22 -18.29 -25.22
N CYS A 58 6.48 -18.81 -26.20
CA CYS A 58 6.87 -18.77 -27.60
C CYS A 58 6.41 -17.45 -28.20
N ARG A 59 7.33 -16.68 -28.77
CA ARG A 59 6.98 -15.50 -29.58
C ARG A 59 6.52 -15.92 -30.96
N LYS A 60 5.81 -15.04 -31.69
CA LYS A 60 5.56 -15.22 -33.12
C LYS A 60 6.92 -15.37 -33.82
N GLY A 61 7.17 -16.53 -34.42
CA GLY A 61 8.49 -16.92 -34.94
C GLY A 61 9.17 -18.09 -34.21
N GLY A 62 8.48 -18.78 -33.28
CA GLY A 62 8.96 -20.05 -32.69
C GLY A 62 10.02 -19.91 -31.57
N GLN A 63 10.63 -18.73 -31.41
CA GLN A 63 11.65 -18.50 -30.38
C GLN A 63 11.05 -18.59 -28.97
N GLN A 64 11.58 -19.49 -28.15
CA GLN A 64 11.21 -19.65 -26.73
C GLN A 64 12.00 -18.66 -25.87
N THR A 65 11.31 -17.80 -25.13
CA THR A 65 11.94 -16.86 -24.19
C THR A 65 11.24 -16.90 -22.83
N LYS A 66 11.99 -16.77 -21.72
CA LYS A 66 11.40 -16.62 -20.38
C LYS A 66 11.13 -15.14 -20.13
N THR A 67 9.87 -14.78 -19.91
CA THR A 67 9.48 -13.40 -19.65
C THR A 67 8.32 -13.30 -18.65
N TRP A 68 8.15 -12.10 -18.09
CA TRP A 68 7.02 -11.79 -17.21
C TRP A 68 5.77 -11.56 -18.07
N ILE A 69 4.79 -12.45 -17.93
CA ILE A 69 3.51 -12.34 -18.64
C ILE A 69 2.32 -12.39 -17.68
N PRO A 70 1.15 -11.89 -18.08
CA PRO A 70 -0.07 -12.01 -17.25
C PRO A 70 -0.34 -13.45 -16.84
N MET A 71 -0.66 -13.64 -15.56
CA MET A 71 -0.98 -14.94 -14.99
C MET A 71 -2.31 -15.47 -15.55
N ARG A 72 -2.36 -16.77 -15.92
CA ARG A 72 -3.58 -17.41 -16.43
C ARG A 72 -4.54 -17.74 -15.29
N LYS A 73 -5.83 -17.79 -15.61
CA LYS A 73 -6.86 -18.40 -14.75
C LYS A 73 -6.88 -19.89 -15.07
N GLY A 74 -6.03 -20.67 -14.41
CA GLY A 74 -5.90 -22.11 -14.63
C GLY A 74 -4.89 -22.75 -13.66
N VAL A 75 -4.76 -24.08 -13.72
CA VAL A 75 -3.90 -24.85 -12.79
C VAL A 75 -2.41 -24.58 -13.00
N ALA A 76 -1.99 -24.33 -14.24
CA ALA A 76 -0.57 -24.14 -14.58
C ALA A 76 0.14 -23.01 -13.81
N ASP A 77 -0.57 -21.95 -13.42
CA ASP A 77 -0.01 -20.82 -12.69
C ASP A 77 -0.48 -20.78 -11.21
N ILE A 78 -0.98 -21.90 -10.67
CA ILE A 78 -1.49 -21.98 -9.29
C ILE A 78 -0.42 -21.67 -8.24
N TYR A 79 0.81 -22.13 -8.47
CA TYR A 79 1.93 -21.90 -7.55
C TYR A 79 2.16 -20.40 -7.33
N ARG A 80 2.13 -19.62 -8.42
CA ARG A 80 2.33 -18.17 -8.37
C ARG A 80 1.17 -17.48 -7.69
N ARG A 81 -0.06 -17.97 -7.90
CA ARG A 81 -1.25 -17.46 -7.21
C ARG A 81 -1.15 -17.69 -5.70
N VAL A 82 -0.73 -18.88 -5.26
CA VAL A 82 -0.52 -19.20 -3.83
C VAL A 82 0.54 -18.28 -3.23
N GLU A 83 1.68 -18.11 -3.90
CA GLU A 83 2.76 -17.22 -3.46
C GLU A 83 2.26 -15.78 -3.29
N LEU A 84 1.50 -15.26 -4.26
CA LEU A 84 0.95 -13.91 -4.21
C LEU A 84 -0.06 -13.74 -3.08
N SER A 85 -0.98 -14.71 -2.90
CA SER A 85 -1.97 -14.68 -1.82
C SER A 85 -1.32 -14.75 -0.44
N ARG A 86 -0.35 -15.67 -0.24
CA ARG A 86 0.41 -15.77 1.00
C ARG A 86 1.15 -14.47 1.30
N ALA A 87 1.84 -13.91 0.31
CA ALA A 87 2.58 -12.67 0.48
C ALA A 87 1.65 -11.46 0.74
N ALA A 88 0.44 -11.44 0.18
CA ALA A 88 -0.54 -10.40 0.46
C ALA A 88 -1.10 -10.52 1.88
N ASN A 89 -1.43 -11.73 2.33
CA ASN A 89 -1.85 -12.00 3.70
C ASN A 89 -0.76 -11.63 4.71
N ALA A 90 0.50 -12.02 4.46
CA ALA A 90 1.63 -11.66 5.32
C ALA A 90 1.78 -10.13 5.44
N ARG A 91 1.75 -9.40 4.32
CA ARG A 91 1.79 -7.93 4.36
C ARG A 91 0.64 -7.31 5.13
N TYR A 92 -0.53 -7.95 5.12
CA TYR A 92 -1.68 -7.47 5.89
C TYR A 92 -1.50 -7.74 7.38
N LEU A 93 -0.93 -8.89 7.75
CA LEU A 93 -0.53 -9.18 9.13
C LEU A 93 0.56 -8.22 9.61
N ASP A 94 1.61 -7.98 8.82
CA ASP A 94 2.65 -6.99 9.11
C ASP A 94 2.05 -5.58 9.29
N ALA A 95 0.98 -5.29 8.54
CA ALA A 95 0.29 -4.01 8.62
C ALA A 95 -0.46 -3.83 9.96
N LEU A 96 -0.98 -4.93 10.50
CA LEU A 96 -1.70 -4.99 11.77
C LEU A 96 -0.76 -5.13 12.97
N SER A 97 0.38 -5.78 12.82
CA SER A 97 1.32 -6.05 13.91
C SER A 97 1.95 -4.78 14.49
N VAL A 98 1.83 -3.67 13.76
CA VAL A 98 2.19 -2.32 14.24
C VAL A 98 1.31 -1.88 15.43
N ILE A 99 0.09 -2.39 15.52
CA ILE A 99 -0.83 -2.09 16.61
C ILE A 99 -0.33 -2.82 17.86
N GLY A 100 0.01 -2.06 18.91
CA GLY A 100 0.53 -2.61 20.16
C GLY A 100 2.06 -2.59 20.27
N ASP A 101 2.77 -1.90 19.37
CA ASP A 101 4.20 -1.62 19.58
C ASP A 101 4.37 -0.72 20.83
N HIS A 102 5.23 -1.15 21.76
CA HIS A 102 5.49 -0.43 23.01
C HIS A 102 6.64 0.58 22.89
N GLU A 103 7.29 0.66 21.72
CA GLU A 103 8.37 1.62 21.52
C GLU A 103 7.85 3.07 21.58
N PRO A 104 8.51 3.98 22.34
CA PRO A 104 8.10 5.37 22.39
C PRO A 104 8.10 6.04 21.01
N SER A 105 6.98 6.69 20.68
CA SER A 105 6.74 7.25 19.35
C SER A 105 7.80 8.27 18.87
N HIS A 106 8.40 9.01 19.80
CA HIS A 106 9.43 10.01 19.49
C HIS A 106 10.64 9.40 18.77
N ARG A 107 11.03 8.16 19.09
CA ARG A 107 12.17 7.48 18.43
C ARG A 107 11.96 7.33 16.92
N HIS A 108 10.72 7.08 16.51
CA HIS A 108 10.35 6.99 15.11
C HIS A 108 10.19 8.37 14.47
N PHE A 109 9.59 9.33 15.16
CA PHE A 109 9.36 10.68 14.63
C PHE A 109 10.66 11.49 14.48
N ASP A 110 11.54 11.49 15.48
CA ASP A 110 12.80 12.23 15.44
C ASP A 110 13.66 11.85 14.24
N THR A 111 13.61 10.56 13.86
CA THR A 111 14.32 10.05 12.70
C THR A 111 13.84 10.67 11.39
N VAL A 112 12.53 10.88 11.22
CA VAL A 112 11.97 11.44 9.96
C VAL A 112 11.83 12.95 9.96
N CYS A 113 11.84 13.57 11.13
CA CYS A 113 11.86 15.02 11.32
C CYS A 113 13.23 15.65 10.99
N ARG A 114 14.22 14.84 10.59
CA ARG A 114 15.54 15.30 10.13
C ARG A 114 15.69 15.15 8.61
N PRO A 115 16.45 16.04 7.94
CA PRO A 115 16.75 15.89 6.52
C PRO A 115 17.61 14.64 6.26
N VAL A 116 17.41 13.99 5.11
CA VAL A 116 18.14 12.77 4.72
C VAL A 116 18.92 13.02 3.43
N HIS A 117 20.16 12.57 3.36
CA HIS A 117 20.96 12.56 2.14
C HIS A 117 20.92 11.18 1.48
N LYS A 118 20.57 11.13 0.20
CA LYS A 118 20.52 9.88 -0.57
C LYS A 118 20.92 10.13 -2.02
N ASN A 119 21.88 9.37 -2.53
CA ASN A 119 22.43 9.50 -3.88
C ASN A 119 22.86 10.95 -4.19
N ASN A 120 23.66 11.53 -3.29
CA ASN A 120 24.16 12.91 -3.37
C ASN A 120 23.07 13.99 -3.50
N ARG A 121 21.85 13.70 -3.01
CA ARG A 121 20.73 14.66 -2.97
C ARG A 121 20.19 14.75 -1.56
N ARG A 122 19.98 15.98 -1.09
CA ARG A 122 19.30 16.28 0.17
C ARG A 122 17.79 16.21 -0.02
N TYR A 123 17.12 15.53 0.89
CA TYR A 123 15.66 15.47 1.00
C TYR A 123 15.24 16.16 2.29
N ARG A 124 14.14 16.92 2.22
CA ARG A 124 13.58 17.61 3.38
C ARG A 124 13.10 16.61 4.46
N PRO A 125 13.00 17.04 5.72
CA PRO A 125 12.31 16.25 6.74
C PRO A 125 10.83 16.06 6.40
N LEU A 126 10.26 14.97 6.89
CA LEU A 126 8.81 14.79 6.95
C LEU A 126 8.25 15.56 8.14
N ARG A 127 6.98 15.97 8.05
CA ARG A 127 6.25 16.61 9.13
C ARG A 127 5.09 15.70 9.50
N PRO A 128 5.28 14.72 10.40
CA PRO A 128 4.33 13.61 10.54
C PRO A 128 2.89 14.09 10.78
N ILE A 129 2.71 15.03 11.71
CA ILE A 129 1.39 15.49 12.15
C ILE A 129 0.82 16.59 11.23
N ALA A 130 1.56 17.10 10.23
CA ALA A 130 1.08 18.20 9.39
C ALA A 130 -0.06 17.77 8.43
N PRO A 131 -1.01 18.66 8.09
CA PRO A 131 -2.18 18.33 7.25
C PRO A 131 -1.86 17.70 5.90
N ASP A 132 -0.86 18.23 5.20
CA ASP A 132 -0.48 17.72 3.89
C ASP A 132 0.13 16.31 3.98
N GLU A 133 0.98 16.09 4.97
CA GLU A 133 1.63 14.80 5.23
C GLU A 133 0.63 13.75 5.72
N ALA A 134 -0.31 14.12 6.58
CA ALA A 134 -1.36 13.23 7.04
C ALA A 134 -2.24 12.74 5.88
N ARG A 135 -2.69 13.65 5.01
CA ARG A 135 -3.47 13.29 3.81
C ARG A 135 -2.67 12.35 2.89
N LEU A 136 -1.37 12.59 2.74
CA LEU A 136 -0.48 11.69 2.00
C LEU A 136 -0.37 10.31 2.66
N PHE A 137 -0.21 10.26 3.98
CA PHE A 137 -0.10 9.01 4.74
C PHE A 137 -1.39 8.21 4.67
N GLU A 138 -2.55 8.83 4.86
CA GLU A 138 -3.87 8.21 4.66
C GLU A 138 -3.96 7.60 3.27
N SER A 139 -3.64 8.39 2.24
CA SER A 139 -3.65 7.94 0.85
C SER A 139 -2.72 6.74 0.64
N VAL A 140 -1.55 6.71 1.27
CA VAL A 140 -0.58 5.62 1.13
C VAL A 140 -0.99 4.37 1.92
N LEU A 141 -1.65 4.52 3.06
CA LEU A 141 -2.07 3.44 3.97
C LEU A 141 -3.35 2.72 3.56
N HIS A 142 -3.96 3.06 2.42
CA HIS A 142 -5.10 2.32 1.87
C HIS A 142 -4.79 0.81 1.81
N GLY A 143 -5.55 0.00 2.55
CA GLY A 143 -5.28 -1.45 2.73
C GLY A 143 -5.32 -2.28 1.44
N GLU A 144 -5.92 -1.72 0.41
CA GLU A 144 -6.00 -2.24 -0.95
C GLU A 144 -4.61 -2.32 -1.62
N PHE A 145 -3.70 -1.41 -1.25
CA PHE A 145 -2.32 -1.41 -1.73
C PHE A 145 -1.49 -2.56 -1.17
N LEU A 146 -1.96 -3.26 -0.13
CA LEU A 146 -1.28 -4.45 0.42
C LEU A 146 -1.30 -5.63 -0.58
N LEU A 147 -2.28 -5.67 -1.49
CA LEU A 147 -2.37 -6.71 -2.52
C LEU A 147 -1.20 -6.64 -3.51
N ARG A 148 -1.00 -5.48 -4.16
CA ARG A 148 -0.07 -5.33 -5.29
C ARG A 148 0.95 -4.20 -5.13
N GLY A 149 0.73 -3.29 -4.19
CA GLY A 149 1.38 -1.98 -4.11
C GLY A 149 0.66 -0.91 -4.93
N PHE A 150 1.02 0.35 -4.70
CA PHE A 150 0.44 1.50 -5.37
C PHE A 150 1.35 2.05 -6.46
N ARG A 151 0.77 2.85 -7.36
CA ARG A 151 1.47 3.62 -8.40
C ARG A 151 1.24 5.11 -8.18
N ASN A 152 2.01 5.93 -8.89
CA ASN A 152 1.78 7.38 -8.95
C ASN A 152 0.34 7.71 -9.36
N ALA A 153 -0.19 7.01 -10.36
CA ALA A 153 -1.57 7.23 -10.82
C ALA A 153 -2.62 6.94 -9.75
N ASP A 154 -2.37 5.96 -8.87
CA ASP A 154 -3.31 5.55 -7.82
C ASP A 154 -3.34 6.63 -6.72
N LEU A 155 -2.17 7.09 -6.24
CA LEU A 155 -2.11 8.21 -5.27
C LEU A 155 -2.65 9.53 -5.83
N ARG A 156 -2.44 9.79 -7.13
CA ARG A 156 -2.96 11.01 -7.76
C ARG A 156 -4.48 11.02 -7.76
N ALA A 157 -5.12 9.87 -8.01
CA ALA A 157 -6.58 9.76 -8.01
C ALA A 157 -7.18 9.95 -6.61
N LEU A 158 -6.43 9.66 -5.54
CA LEU A 158 -6.87 9.90 -4.15
C LEU A 158 -6.62 11.33 -3.68
N LEU A 159 -5.55 11.97 -4.17
CA LEU A 159 -5.10 13.28 -3.68
C LEU A 159 -5.59 14.47 -4.51
N PHE A 160 -6.02 14.24 -5.75
CA PHE A 160 -6.43 15.28 -6.68
C PHE A 160 -7.67 14.85 -7.45
N ASP A 161 -8.54 15.81 -7.70
CA ASP A 161 -9.72 15.61 -8.55
C ASP A 161 -9.34 15.39 -10.02
N GLU A 162 -10.30 14.90 -10.79
CA GLU A 162 -10.12 14.74 -12.22
C GLU A 162 -9.83 16.10 -12.88
N THR A 163 -8.74 16.15 -13.66
CA THR A 163 -8.29 17.37 -14.30
C THR A 163 -8.24 17.16 -15.80
N HIS A 164 -8.96 18.00 -16.54
CA HIS A 164 -9.02 17.94 -18.00
C HIS A 164 -7.82 18.65 -18.67
N CYS A 165 -7.13 19.56 -17.96
CA CYS A 165 -5.95 20.25 -18.44
C CYS A 165 -4.67 19.38 -18.38
N GLN A 166 -4.03 19.18 -19.53
CA GLN A 166 -2.83 18.35 -19.64
C GLN A 166 -1.61 18.92 -18.88
N LYS A 167 -1.51 20.25 -18.78
CA LYS A 167 -0.42 20.93 -18.06
C LYS A 167 -0.51 20.68 -16.56
N GLU A 168 -1.72 20.80 -16.00
CA GLU A 168 -1.97 20.54 -14.59
C GLU A 168 -1.78 19.07 -14.23
N ARG A 169 -2.24 18.16 -15.09
CA ARG A 169 -2.01 16.72 -14.95
C ARG A 169 -0.51 16.40 -14.86
N SER A 170 0.31 17.01 -15.72
CA SER A 170 1.77 16.83 -15.70
C SER A 170 2.39 17.38 -14.41
N ARG A 171 1.92 18.54 -13.92
CA ARG A 171 2.33 19.12 -12.64
C ARG A 171 2.01 18.19 -11.46
N GLN A 172 0.80 17.62 -11.42
CA GLN A 172 0.37 16.65 -10.40
C GLN A 172 1.25 15.39 -10.42
N ILE A 173 1.49 14.80 -11.59
CA ILE A 173 2.36 13.62 -11.74
C ILE A 173 3.77 13.89 -11.20
N GLY A 174 4.32 15.08 -11.51
CA GLY A 174 5.59 15.54 -10.98
C GLY A 174 5.57 15.68 -9.45
N LYS A 175 4.52 16.29 -8.89
CA LYS A 175 4.33 16.44 -7.43
C LYS A 175 4.29 15.09 -6.73
N ILE A 176 3.44 14.15 -7.18
CA ILE A 176 3.37 12.79 -6.61
C ILE A 176 4.70 12.05 -6.74
N SER A 177 5.42 12.19 -7.86
CA SER A 177 6.73 11.56 -8.04
C SER A 177 7.76 12.08 -7.02
N ARG A 178 7.73 13.38 -6.70
CA ARG A 178 8.58 13.97 -5.65
C ARG A 178 8.20 13.46 -4.26
N LEU A 179 6.90 13.36 -3.96
CA LEU A 179 6.41 12.83 -2.68
C LEU A 179 6.81 11.35 -2.48
N ILE A 180 6.59 10.50 -3.50
CA ILE A 180 7.04 9.10 -3.43
C ILE A 180 8.55 9.02 -3.22
N ARG A 181 9.33 9.88 -3.90
CA ARG A 181 10.78 9.92 -3.72
C ARG A 181 11.19 10.32 -2.30
N LEU A 182 10.46 11.25 -1.69
CA LEU A 182 10.63 11.66 -0.29
C LEU A 182 10.32 10.50 0.67
N LEU A 183 9.19 9.81 0.50
CA LEU A 183 8.87 8.63 1.32
C LEU A 183 9.94 7.52 1.19
N ARG A 184 10.49 7.35 -0.01
CA ARG A 184 11.58 6.40 -0.29
C ARG A 184 12.94 6.82 0.24
N SER A 185 13.21 8.12 0.38
CA SER A 185 14.46 8.58 1.01
C SER A 185 14.44 8.29 2.50
N HIS A 186 13.28 8.44 3.14
CA HIS A 186 13.06 8.14 4.57
C HIS A 186 12.87 6.65 4.89
N GLY A 187 12.79 5.79 3.86
CA GLY A 187 12.67 4.33 4.02
C GLY A 187 11.26 3.85 4.35
N LEU A 188 10.25 4.71 4.23
CA LEU A 188 8.85 4.36 4.53
C LEU A 188 8.19 3.55 3.40
N VAL A 189 8.74 3.68 2.19
CA VAL A 189 8.23 3.03 0.99
C VAL A 189 9.40 2.46 0.19
N GLN A 190 9.19 1.32 -0.43
CA GLN A 190 10.13 0.66 -1.32
C GLN A 190 9.56 0.46 -2.73
N LYS A 191 10.42 0.53 -3.75
CA LYS A 191 10.03 0.28 -5.15
C LYS A 191 10.04 -1.21 -5.41
N VAL A 192 8.95 -1.74 -5.98
CA VAL A 192 8.89 -3.13 -6.44
C VAL A 192 9.72 -3.26 -7.72
N SER A 193 10.72 -4.15 -7.69
CA SER A 193 11.65 -4.37 -8.80
C SER A 193 10.93 -4.62 -10.12
N LYS A 194 11.49 -4.10 -11.21
CA LYS A 194 10.98 -4.24 -12.59
C LYS A 194 9.52 -3.76 -12.81
N THR A 195 8.97 -2.99 -11.86
CA THR A 195 7.63 -2.39 -12.00
C THR A 195 7.62 -0.90 -11.66
N ARG A 196 6.48 -0.25 -11.93
CA ARG A 196 6.20 1.13 -11.49
C ARG A 196 5.45 1.18 -10.15
N ARG A 197 5.47 0.09 -9.39
CA ARG A 197 4.75 -0.03 -8.11
C ARG A 197 5.66 0.19 -6.92
N TYR A 198 5.04 0.62 -5.84
CA TYR A 198 5.65 0.89 -4.56
C TYR A 198 4.88 0.16 -3.46
N ARG A 199 5.59 -0.25 -2.42
CA ARG A 199 5.03 -0.93 -1.24
C ARG A 199 5.50 -0.23 0.02
N ILE A 200 4.63 -0.18 1.00
CA ILE A 200 4.93 0.31 2.34
C ILE A 200 5.91 -0.68 3.00
N THR A 201 6.84 -0.17 3.80
CA THR A 201 7.74 -0.97 4.63
C THR A 201 7.15 -1.09 6.03
N TYR A 202 7.65 -2.02 6.87
CA TYR A 202 7.25 -2.09 8.28
C TYR A 202 7.41 -0.73 9.00
N LYS A 203 8.58 -0.10 8.85
CA LYS A 203 8.85 1.26 9.35
C LYS A 203 7.83 2.29 8.84
N GLY A 204 7.47 2.20 7.56
CA GLY A 204 6.48 3.08 6.94
C GLY A 204 5.09 2.90 7.55
N GLN A 205 4.69 1.64 7.74
CA GLN A 205 3.42 1.31 8.36
C GLN A 205 3.35 1.85 9.78
N LEU A 206 4.36 1.54 10.60
CA LEU A 206 4.47 2.00 11.99
C LEU A 206 4.35 3.51 12.07
N LEU A 207 5.24 4.22 11.37
CA LEU A 207 5.31 5.67 11.46
C LEU A 207 4.05 6.36 10.94
N MET A 208 3.54 5.95 9.78
CA MET A 208 2.37 6.60 9.17
C MET A 208 1.11 6.34 10.02
N SER A 209 0.90 5.11 10.48
CA SER A 209 -0.26 4.76 11.32
C SER A 209 -0.21 5.49 12.65
N THR A 210 0.93 5.49 13.33
CA THR A 210 1.14 6.23 14.57
C THR A 210 0.92 7.73 14.36
N SER A 211 1.45 8.30 13.27
CA SER A 211 1.25 9.71 12.93
C SER A 211 -0.21 10.10 12.75
N LEU A 212 -1.01 9.24 12.11
CA LEU A 212 -2.45 9.46 11.95
C LEU A 212 -3.19 9.30 13.27
N ALA A 213 -2.80 8.31 14.08
CA ALA A 213 -3.35 8.13 15.41
C ALA A 213 -3.13 9.39 16.28
N PHE A 214 -1.92 9.94 16.33
CA PHE A 214 -1.64 11.19 17.07
C PHE A 214 -2.46 12.37 16.56
N ARG A 215 -2.61 12.51 15.23
CA ARG A 215 -3.37 13.61 14.65
C ARG A 215 -4.85 13.55 14.98
N ASN A 216 -5.42 12.35 15.00
CA ASN A 216 -6.86 12.13 15.17
C ASN A 216 -7.26 11.85 16.64
N SER A 217 -6.29 11.66 17.53
CA SER A 217 -6.54 11.41 18.95
C SER A 217 -6.86 12.70 19.70
N ASN A 218 -7.77 12.59 20.67
CA ASN A 218 -8.03 13.66 21.61
C ASN A 218 -6.88 13.76 22.62
N ILE A 219 -6.59 14.98 23.08
CA ILE A 219 -5.50 15.25 24.05
C ILE A 219 -5.70 14.45 25.34
N SER A 220 -6.95 14.32 25.80
CA SER A 220 -7.29 13.53 27.01
C SER A 220 -6.94 12.04 26.89
N LEU A 221 -7.09 11.46 25.69
CA LEU A 221 -6.73 10.05 25.46
C LEU A 221 -5.21 9.85 25.48
N LEU A 222 -4.43 10.84 25.07
CA LEU A 222 -2.96 10.78 25.09
C LEU A 222 -2.41 10.93 26.52
N GLN A 223 -3.03 11.76 27.36
CA GLN A 223 -2.63 11.96 28.75
C GLN A 223 -2.86 10.71 29.61
N ASN A 224 -3.95 9.97 29.36
CA ASN A 224 -4.26 8.74 30.10
C ASN A 224 -3.37 7.55 29.71
N ALA A 225 -2.59 7.67 28.64
CA ALA A 225 -1.70 6.63 28.14
C ALA A 225 -0.22 6.84 28.56
N ALA A 226 0.08 7.99 29.21
CA ALA A 226 1.41 8.35 29.71
C ALA A 226 1.58 7.92 31.17
#